data_AF-A0A0F9V942-F1
#
_entry.id   AF-A0A0F9V942-F1
#
_cell.length_a   1.000
_cell.length_b   1.000
_cell.length_c   1.000
_cell.angle_alpha   90.00
_cell.angle_beta   90.00
_cell.angle_gamma   90.00
#
_symmetry.space_group_name_H-M   'P 1'
#
loop_
_entity.id
_entity.type
_entity.pdbx_description
1 polymer ?
#
loop_
_entity_poly.entity_id
_entity_poly.type
_entity_poly.pdbx_seq_one_letter_code
_entity_poly.pdbx_strand_id
1 'polypeptide(L)'
;MSETDTLVPELSPEPTVIRDPFVRAKPSDFYWVQLKPVFKARVLVHTEKLAQIAVTQEKAGSLELLRLQFRFEGEALPDIGNRLEVLVDHQRQRVRFGPISGVSIQPAQRGLGTFMLAQLIHWCQRYCGDYAITPINLRADDFKNADARAAFENILSRAGFTISTLEEGSGNGAAQANRVNDLIGSWNTEKIQPLQIGSLLDQLREHESLNQKQAAQMNKLQNLIASYKRTDIGNRFAIGCLIVFSIFQALMLLWVVLR
;
A
#
# COMPACT_ATOMS: atom_id res chain seq x y z
N MET A 1 51.24 44.59 44.83
CA MET A 1 49.82 44.22 45.07
C MET A 1 49.25 43.91 43.69
N SER A 2 49.01 42.63 43.42
CA SER A 2 48.55 42.12 42.13
C SER A 2 47.04 42.16 42.11
N GLU A 3 46.44 42.88 41.16
CA GLU A 3 45.04 42.71 40.79
C GLU A 3 44.99 41.94 39.49
N THR A 4 44.61 40.66 39.61
CA THR A 4 44.40 39.73 38.51
C THR A 4 42.99 39.96 38.00
N ASP A 5 42.90 40.65 36.86
CA ASP A 5 41.66 40.86 36.12
C ASP A 5 41.15 39.48 35.65
N THR A 6 40.08 39.00 36.30
CA THR A 6 39.52 37.68 36.05
C THR A 6 38.48 37.81 34.95
N LEU A 7 38.87 37.45 33.73
CA LEU A 7 37.97 37.29 32.58
C LEU A 7 36.88 36.26 32.92
N VAL A 8 35.64 36.74 33.03
CA VAL A 8 34.44 35.89 33.09
C VAL A 8 34.26 35.25 31.71
N PRO A 9 34.20 33.92 31.58
CA PRO A 9 33.89 33.29 30.31
C PRO A 9 32.40 33.48 30.01
N GLU A 10 32.09 34.12 28.88
CA GLU A 10 30.75 34.11 28.28
C GLU A 10 30.30 32.66 28.07
N LEU A 11 29.31 32.23 28.85
CA LEU A 11 28.58 30.99 28.62
C LEU A 11 27.80 31.14 27.32
N SER A 12 28.27 30.45 26.28
CA SER A 12 27.50 30.15 25.08
C SER A 12 26.09 29.70 25.46
N PRO A 13 25.02 30.27 24.88
CA PRO A 13 23.67 29.84 25.21
C PRO A 13 23.50 28.39 24.76
N GLU A 14 23.20 27.50 25.72
CA GLU A 14 22.74 26.14 25.45
C GLU A 14 21.61 26.19 24.42
N PRO A 15 21.65 25.37 23.35
CA PRO A 15 20.60 25.35 22.36
C PRO A 15 19.30 24.92 23.03
N THR A 16 18.34 25.84 23.13
CA THR A 16 16.96 25.56 23.54
C THR A 16 16.46 24.34 22.77
N VAL A 17 16.37 23.20 23.45
CA VAL A 17 15.77 21.99 22.90
C VAL A 17 14.30 22.31 22.65
N ILE A 18 13.97 22.64 21.40
CA ILE A 18 12.58 22.82 20.97
C ILE A 18 11.88 21.49 21.24
N ARG A 19 11.11 21.43 22.33
CA ARG A 19 10.28 20.26 22.64
C ARG A 19 9.23 20.16 21.55
N ASP A 20 9.38 19.18 20.66
CA ASP A 20 8.35 18.86 19.67
C ASP A 20 7.07 18.42 20.42
N PRO A 21 5.96 19.18 20.31
CA PRO A 21 4.72 18.87 21.04
C PRO A 21 4.09 17.54 20.59
N PHE A 22 4.49 17.00 19.44
CA PHE A 22 3.90 15.80 18.84
C PHE A 22 4.74 14.52 19.01
N VAL A 23 5.72 14.52 19.92
CA VAL A 23 6.56 13.34 20.20
C VAL A 23 5.72 12.15 20.66
N ARG A 24 4.59 12.41 21.33
CA ARG A 24 3.69 11.37 21.88
C ARG A 24 2.47 11.09 20.99
N ALA A 25 2.41 11.69 19.81
CA ALA A 25 1.30 11.52 18.87
C ALA A 25 1.14 10.05 18.47
N LYS A 26 -0.06 9.49 18.69
CA LYS A 26 -0.39 8.10 18.32
C LYS A 26 -1.26 8.08 17.06
N PRO A 27 -1.17 7.00 16.26
CA PRO A 27 -2.08 6.81 15.13
C PRO A 27 -3.54 6.91 15.55
N SER A 28 -4.27 7.78 14.87
CA SER A 28 -5.70 8.02 15.04
C SER A 28 -6.54 7.11 14.15
N ASP A 29 -6.05 6.76 12.97
CA ASP A 29 -6.77 5.92 12.00
C ASP A 29 -5.82 5.01 11.20
N PHE A 30 -6.38 3.98 10.58
CA PHE A 30 -5.65 3.03 9.74
C PHE A 30 -6.46 2.66 8.50
N TYR A 31 -5.80 2.67 7.35
CA TYR A 31 -6.39 2.15 6.12
C TYR A 31 -5.41 1.28 5.34
N TRP A 32 -5.94 0.43 4.47
CA TRP A 32 -5.15 -0.51 3.69
C TRP A 32 -4.96 -0.02 2.26
N VAL A 33 -3.81 -0.36 1.70
CA VAL A 33 -3.44 -0.03 0.34
C VAL A 33 -2.87 -1.29 -0.32
N GLN A 34 -3.37 -1.59 -1.51
CA GLN A 34 -2.90 -2.68 -2.34
C GLN A 34 -1.82 -2.16 -3.30
N LEU A 35 -0.65 -2.80 -3.24
CA LEU A 35 0.44 -2.58 -4.17
C LEU A 35 0.35 -3.64 -5.26
N LYS A 36 0.02 -3.22 -6.48
CA LYS A 36 -0.09 -4.13 -7.63
C LYS A 36 1.29 -4.71 -8.01
N PRO A 37 1.32 -5.90 -8.62
CA PRO A 37 2.56 -6.50 -9.09
C PRO A 37 3.22 -5.64 -10.17
N VAL A 38 4.55 -5.54 -10.14
CA VAL A 38 5.32 -4.80 -11.16
C VAL A 38 6.08 -5.77 -12.02
N PHE A 39 5.88 -5.67 -13.33
CA PHE A 39 6.58 -6.45 -14.34
C PHE A 39 7.58 -5.58 -15.09
N LYS A 40 8.80 -6.08 -15.29
CA LYS A 40 9.81 -5.46 -16.15
C LYS A 40 10.23 -6.49 -17.19
N ALA A 41 10.06 -6.16 -18.48
CA ALA A 41 10.31 -7.09 -19.59
C ALA A 41 9.63 -8.46 -19.40
N ARG A 42 8.36 -8.47 -18.96
CA ARG A 42 7.56 -9.66 -18.61
C ARG A 42 8.07 -10.50 -17.42
N VAL A 43 9.13 -10.07 -16.76
CA VAL A 43 9.61 -10.69 -15.51
C VAL A 43 8.94 -9.99 -14.33
N LEU A 44 8.38 -10.76 -13.41
CA LEU A 44 7.84 -10.24 -12.16
C LEU A 44 8.99 -9.75 -11.27
N VAL A 45 9.08 -8.43 -11.08
CA VAL A 45 10.10 -7.80 -10.22
C VAL A 45 9.57 -7.62 -8.80
N HIS A 46 8.28 -7.36 -8.68
CA HIS A 46 7.63 -7.07 -7.42
C HIS A 46 6.29 -7.80 -7.35
N THR A 47 6.13 -8.68 -6.38
CA THR A 47 4.85 -9.37 -6.10
C THR A 47 3.81 -8.40 -5.58
N GLU A 48 2.54 -8.76 -5.71
CA GLU A 48 1.47 -8.07 -5.00
C GLU A 48 1.73 -8.07 -3.49
N LYS A 49 1.48 -6.93 -2.84
CA LYS A 49 1.61 -6.79 -1.38
C LYS A 49 0.53 -5.87 -0.83
N LEU A 50 0.10 -6.13 0.38
CA LEU A 50 -0.73 -5.21 1.16
C LEU A 50 0.15 -4.38 2.09
N ALA A 51 -0.11 -3.07 2.13
CA ALA A 51 0.47 -2.16 3.09
C ALA A 51 -0.64 -1.50 3.89
N GLN A 52 -0.43 -1.38 5.20
CA GLN A 52 -1.29 -0.61 6.07
C GLN A 52 -0.67 0.76 6.30
N ILE A 53 -1.48 1.79 6.17
CA ILE A 53 -1.09 3.17 6.44
C ILE A 53 -1.76 3.60 7.73
N ALA A 54 -0.92 3.95 8.70
CA ALA A 54 -1.29 4.58 9.96
C ALA A 54 -1.32 6.09 9.75
N VAL A 55 -2.46 6.70 10.05
CA VAL A 55 -2.68 8.14 10.01
C VAL A 55 -2.64 8.64 11.44
N THR A 56 -1.82 9.65 11.69
CA THR A 56 -1.75 10.37 12.97
C THR A 56 -2.12 11.81 12.70
N GLN A 57 -3.28 12.25 13.18
CA GLN A 57 -3.68 13.65 13.15
C GLN A 57 -3.77 14.19 14.57
N GLU A 58 -3.00 15.22 14.88
CA GLU A 58 -3.00 15.84 16.20
C GLU A 58 -2.89 17.36 16.09
N LYS A 59 -3.61 18.07 16.95
CA LYS A 59 -3.61 19.53 17.00
C LYS A 59 -3.15 20.00 18.38
N ALA A 60 -2.13 20.87 18.39
CA ALA A 60 -1.58 21.48 19.59
C ALA A 60 -1.59 23.01 19.42
N GLY A 61 -2.66 23.67 19.90
CA GLY A 61 -2.83 25.12 19.76
C GLY A 61 -2.99 25.55 18.30
N SER A 62 -2.05 26.36 17.81
CA SER A 62 -1.98 26.81 16.41
C SER A 62 -1.21 25.85 15.49
N LEU A 63 -0.66 24.77 16.03
CA LEU A 63 0.06 23.76 15.25
C LEU A 63 -0.84 22.55 15.00
N GLU A 64 -0.83 22.04 13.78
CA GLU A 64 -1.49 20.79 13.41
C GLU A 64 -0.50 19.87 12.70
N LEU A 65 -0.43 18.62 13.14
CA LEU A 65 0.39 17.58 12.55
C LEU A 65 -0.51 16.58 11.85
N LEU A 66 -0.21 16.31 10.58
CA LEU A 66 -0.66 15.11 9.90
C LEU A 66 0.55 14.25 9.54
N ARG A 67 0.58 13.03 10.04
CA ARG A 67 1.66 12.07 9.82
C ARG A 67 1.10 10.77 9.27
N LEU A 68 1.71 10.30 8.20
CA LEU A 68 1.45 9.01 7.57
C LEU A 68 2.65 8.11 7.81
N GLN A 69 2.40 6.91 8.32
CA GLN A 69 3.39 5.85 8.45
C GLN A 69 2.87 4.62 7.75
N PHE A 70 3.72 3.85 7.07
CA PHE A 70 3.29 2.59 6.47
C PHE A 70 4.08 1.40 7.00
N ARG A 71 3.41 0.25 6.98
CA ARG A 71 3.99 -1.07 7.24
C ARG A 71 3.42 -2.08 6.25
N PHE A 72 4.18 -3.13 5.94
CA PHE A 72 3.62 -4.26 5.20
C PHE A 72 2.84 -5.18 6.12
N GLU A 73 1.96 -5.98 5.53
CA GLU A 73 1.27 -7.05 6.23
C GLU A 73 2.28 -7.97 6.96
N GLY A 74 2.04 -8.22 8.25
CA GLY A 74 2.90 -9.07 9.10
C GLY A 74 4.12 -8.37 9.70
N GLU A 75 4.40 -7.10 9.38
CA GLU A 75 5.51 -6.33 9.94
C GLU A 75 5.06 -5.37 11.05
N ALA A 76 5.94 -5.11 12.03
CA ALA A 76 5.71 -4.07 13.04
C ALA A 76 5.79 -2.67 12.41
N LEU A 77 5.09 -1.69 12.99
CA LEU A 77 5.21 -0.30 12.53
C LEU A 77 6.63 0.19 12.87
N PRO A 78 7.41 0.68 11.90
CA PRO A 78 8.76 1.13 12.19
C PRO A 78 8.74 2.43 13.00
N ASP A 79 9.56 2.51 14.05
CA ASP A 79 9.77 3.73 14.83
C ASP A 79 10.53 4.79 14.02
N ILE A 80 11.43 4.35 13.12
CA ILE A 80 12.27 5.19 12.27
C ILE A 80 12.16 4.72 10.81
N GLY A 81 11.87 5.65 9.91
CA GLY A 81 11.68 5.38 8.48
C GLY A 81 10.22 5.10 8.10
N ASN A 82 9.96 4.99 6.79
CA ASN A 82 8.63 4.76 6.23
C ASN A 82 7.53 5.74 6.71
N ARG A 83 7.92 6.96 7.11
CA ARG A 83 7.01 8.02 7.53
C ARG A 83 7.14 9.24 6.64
N LEU A 84 6.02 9.93 6.46
CA LEU A 84 5.96 11.25 5.87
C LEU A 84 4.95 12.05 6.69
N GLU A 85 5.26 13.28 7.02
CA GLU A 85 4.44 14.16 7.84
C GLU A 85 4.41 15.57 7.29
N VAL A 86 3.37 16.29 7.67
CA VAL A 86 3.21 17.70 7.39
C VAL A 86 2.81 18.40 8.67
N LEU A 87 3.57 19.44 8.99
CA LEU A 87 3.30 20.32 10.11
C LEU A 87 2.73 21.62 9.57
N VAL A 88 1.53 21.98 10.01
CA VAL A 88 0.85 23.22 9.67
C VAL A 88 0.96 24.16 10.86
N ASP A 89 1.45 25.38 10.60
CA ASP A 89 1.41 26.49 11.53
C ASP A 89 0.33 27.48 11.07
N HIS A 90 -0.82 27.44 11.75
CA HIS A 90 -1.94 28.33 11.46
C HIS A 90 -1.68 29.78 11.89
N GLN A 91 -0.76 30.03 12.83
CA GLN A 91 -0.43 31.38 13.25
C GLN A 91 0.39 32.10 12.18
N ARG A 92 1.32 31.39 11.53
CA ARG A 92 2.17 31.94 10.46
C ARG A 92 1.67 31.64 9.05
N GLN A 93 0.57 30.89 8.93
CA GLN A 93 0.03 30.38 7.67
C GLN A 93 1.09 29.67 6.82
N ARG A 94 1.84 28.78 7.46
CA ARG A 94 2.92 28.03 6.82
C ARG A 94 2.74 26.53 6.96
N VAL A 95 3.18 25.81 5.93
CA VAL A 95 3.18 24.35 5.89
C VAL A 95 4.60 23.86 5.74
N ARG A 96 4.99 22.87 6.52
CA ARG A 96 6.31 22.24 6.47
C ARG A 96 6.15 20.74 6.27
N PHE A 97 6.61 20.24 5.13
CA PHE A 97 6.70 18.81 4.88
C PHE A 97 7.97 18.25 5.53
N GLY A 98 7.85 17.06 6.13
CA GLY A 98 8.94 16.37 6.81
C GLY A 98 8.57 14.91 7.07
N PRO A 99 9.26 14.20 7.96
CA PRO A 99 10.66 14.45 8.25
C PRO A 99 11.49 14.26 6.98
N ILE A 100 12.57 15.02 6.85
CA ILE A 100 13.53 14.86 5.74
C ILE A 100 14.53 13.76 6.09
N SER A 101 14.84 13.62 7.38
CA SER A 101 15.70 12.59 7.91
C SER A 101 15.00 11.24 7.97
N GLY A 102 15.65 10.21 7.44
CA GLY A 102 15.14 8.84 7.49
C GLY A 102 14.06 8.51 6.46
N VAL A 103 13.90 9.29 5.39
CA VAL A 103 13.02 8.96 4.25
C VAL A 103 13.60 7.80 3.43
N SER A 104 13.69 6.63 4.05
CA SER A 104 13.97 5.37 3.40
C SER A 104 12.62 4.70 3.21
N ILE A 105 11.93 5.03 2.12
CA ILE A 105 10.68 4.36 1.74
C ILE A 105 11.08 3.05 1.06
N GLN A 106 11.08 1.97 1.84
CA GLN A 106 11.43 0.64 1.34
C GLN A 106 10.15 -0.19 1.15
N PRO A 107 10.03 -0.95 0.05
CA PRO A 107 10.92 -1.04 -1.10
C PRO A 107 10.77 0.18 -2.02
N ALA A 108 11.91 0.59 -2.60
CA ALA A 108 11.95 1.67 -3.59
C ALA A 108 11.12 1.32 -4.84
N GLN A 109 10.74 2.34 -5.61
CA GLN A 109 10.11 2.23 -6.94
C GLN A 109 8.67 1.66 -7.01
N ARG A 110 8.03 1.38 -5.88
CA ARG A 110 6.60 1.03 -5.88
C ARG A 110 5.64 2.22 -5.90
N GLY A 111 6.15 3.44 -5.71
CA GLY A 111 5.36 4.67 -5.72
C GLY A 111 4.73 5.03 -4.37
N LEU A 112 5.03 4.30 -3.29
CA LEU A 112 4.45 4.54 -1.96
C LEU A 112 4.74 5.95 -1.46
N GLY A 113 5.95 6.45 -1.65
CA GLY A 113 6.31 7.81 -1.27
C GLY A 113 5.52 8.87 -2.02
N THR A 114 5.34 8.69 -3.33
CA THR A 114 4.49 9.57 -4.14
C THR A 114 3.05 9.51 -3.66
N PHE A 115 2.53 8.32 -3.35
CA PHE A 115 1.18 8.16 -2.81
C PHE A 115 1.01 8.88 -1.46
N MET A 116 1.92 8.65 -0.50
CA MET A 116 1.85 9.31 0.81
C MET A 116 1.97 10.83 0.68
N LEU A 117 2.91 11.31 -0.14
CA LEU A 117 3.05 12.74 -0.40
C LEU A 117 1.78 13.33 -1.03
N ALA A 118 1.19 12.63 -2.01
CA ALA A 118 -0.07 13.02 -2.61
C ALA A 118 -1.22 13.09 -1.58
N GLN A 119 -1.30 12.16 -0.63
CA GLN A 119 -2.30 12.21 0.44
C GLN A 119 -2.10 13.41 1.37
N LEU A 120 -0.86 13.71 1.75
CA LEU A 120 -0.54 14.90 2.54
C LEU A 120 -0.89 16.19 1.78
N ILE A 121 -0.57 16.26 0.48
CA ILE A 121 -0.89 17.41 -0.37
C ILE A 121 -2.39 17.60 -0.47
N HIS A 122 -3.17 16.56 -0.76
CA HIS A 122 -4.63 16.64 -0.85
C HIS A 122 -5.26 17.11 0.46
N TRP A 123 -4.76 16.63 1.60
CA TRP A 123 -5.21 17.11 2.90
C TRP A 123 -4.88 18.59 3.09
N CYS A 124 -3.65 19.02 2.78
CA CYS A 124 -3.27 20.43 2.88
C CYS A 124 -4.10 21.31 1.94
N GLN A 125 -4.36 20.88 0.70
CA GLN A 125 -5.17 21.63 -0.26
C GLN A 125 -6.61 21.83 0.22
N ARG A 126 -7.16 20.86 0.95
CA ARG A 126 -8.52 20.93 1.49
C ARG A 126 -8.66 21.92 2.67
N TYR A 127 -7.65 22.03 3.52
CA TYR A 127 -7.75 22.81 4.77
C TYR A 127 -6.91 24.10 4.78
N CYS A 128 -5.79 24.14 4.05
CA CYS A 128 -4.79 25.20 4.09
C CYS A 128 -4.15 25.47 2.71
N GLY A 129 -4.93 25.41 1.63
CA GLY A 129 -4.45 25.56 0.25
C GLY A 129 -3.70 26.87 -0.06
N ASP A 130 -4.03 27.96 0.64
CA ASP A 130 -3.39 29.28 0.45
C ASP A 130 -2.11 29.46 1.26
N TYR A 131 -1.73 28.50 2.10
CA TYR A 131 -0.60 28.66 3.01
C TYR A 131 0.73 28.56 2.26
N ALA A 132 1.73 29.29 2.74
CA ALA A 132 3.07 29.29 2.17
C ALA A 132 3.82 28.02 2.58
N ILE A 133 4.58 27.44 1.65
CA ILE A 133 5.36 26.24 1.93
C ILE A 133 6.74 26.62 2.46
N THR A 134 7.17 25.96 3.52
CA THR A 134 8.52 26.10 4.08
C THR A 134 9.50 25.28 3.23
N PRO A 135 10.62 25.88 2.77
CA PRO A 135 11.65 25.16 2.04
C PRO A 135 12.12 23.89 2.75
N ILE A 136 12.29 22.82 1.99
CA ILE A 136 12.78 21.52 2.44
C ILE A 136 14.29 21.49 2.19
N ASN A 137 15.10 21.51 3.23
CA ASN A 137 16.56 21.41 3.10
C ASN A 137 16.98 19.96 2.87
N LEU A 138 17.55 19.66 1.70
CA LEU A 138 18.02 18.34 1.30
C LEU A 138 19.54 18.23 1.59
N ARG A 139 19.88 17.77 2.80
CA ARG A 139 21.28 17.54 3.19
C ARG A 139 21.73 16.14 2.79
N ALA A 140 23.01 15.97 2.45
CA ALA A 140 23.54 14.65 2.11
C ALA A 140 23.40 13.63 3.26
N ASP A 141 23.60 14.07 4.50
CA ASP A 141 23.56 13.24 5.72
C ASP A 141 22.16 12.66 6.04
N ASP A 142 21.09 13.23 5.47
CA ASP A 142 19.71 12.80 5.73
C ASP A 142 19.35 11.50 4.99
N PHE A 143 20.16 11.11 3.99
CA PHE A 143 19.90 9.98 3.10
C PHE A 143 20.93 8.86 3.29
N LYS A 144 20.46 7.61 3.23
CA LYS A 144 21.34 6.42 3.33
C LYS A 144 22.28 6.27 2.13
N ASN A 145 21.85 6.69 0.94
CA ASN A 145 22.61 6.60 -0.29
C ASN A 145 22.17 7.70 -1.28
N ALA A 146 23.01 7.96 -2.29
CA ALA A 146 22.71 8.93 -3.34
C ALA A 146 21.46 8.56 -4.16
N ASP A 147 21.18 7.27 -4.34
CA ASP A 147 19.98 6.82 -5.05
C ASP A 147 18.68 7.14 -4.29
N ALA A 148 18.65 7.00 -2.97
CA ALA A 148 17.46 7.37 -2.17
C ALA A 148 17.22 8.89 -2.22
N ARG A 149 18.30 9.67 -2.22
CA ARG A 149 18.22 11.11 -2.42
C ARG A 149 17.61 11.45 -3.78
N ALA A 150 18.18 10.91 -4.86
CA ALA A 150 17.68 11.14 -6.21
C ALA A 150 16.22 10.66 -6.36
N ALA A 151 15.83 9.56 -5.73
CA ALA A 151 14.45 9.10 -5.72
C ALA A 151 13.51 10.07 -5.00
N PHE A 152 13.92 10.62 -3.85
CA PHE A 152 13.14 11.61 -3.10
C PHE A 152 13.02 12.93 -3.85
N GLU A 153 14.11 13.42 -4.44
CA GLU A 153 14.13 14.59 -5.33
C GLU A 153 13.17 14.40 -6.51
N ASN A 154 13.18 13.24 -7.17
CA ASN A 154 12.22 12.92 -8.23
C ASN A 154 10.77 12.93 -7.74
N ILE A 155 10.50 12.48 -6.51
CA ILE A 155 9.14 12.52 -5.92
C ILE A 155 8.72 13.98 -5.69
N LEU A 156 9.59 14.81 -5.12
CA LEU A 156 9.32 16.23 -4.87
C LEU A 156 9.13 17.02 -6.17
N SER A 157 10.00 16.80 -7.16
CA SER A 157 9.90 17.41 -8.49
C SER A 157 8.53 17.11 -9.14
N ARG A 158 8.08 15.85 -9.09
CA ARG A 158 6.77 15.46 -9.62
C ARG A 158 5.59 16.06 -8.85
N ALA A 159 5.78 16.39 -7.58
CA ALA A 159 4.79 17.08 -6.77
C ALA A 159 4.78 18.60 -6.99
N GLY A 160 5.64 19.15 -7.85
CA GLY A 160 5.69 20.58 -8.17
C GLY A 160 6.73 21.38 -7.38
N PHE A 161 7.63 20.72 -6.65
CA PHE A 161 8.73 21.43 -5.97
C PHE A 161 9.86 21.75 -6.96
N THR A 162 10.39 22.98 -6.87
CA THR A 162 11.60 23.39 -7.58
C THR A 162 12.82 23.05 -6.73
N ILE A 163 13.74 22.27 -7.28
CA ILE A 163 14.96 21.83 -6.59
C ILE A 163 16.09 22.79 -6.96
N SER A 164 16.61 23.51 -5.98
CA SER A 164 17.79 24.36 -6.10
C SER A 164 18.98 23.72 -5.40
N THR A 165 20.11 23.57 -6.09
CA THR A 165 21.39 23.19 -5.48
C THR A 165 22.01 24.42 -4.81
N LEU A 166 22.31 24.37 -3.51
CA LEU A 166 22.83 25.54 -2.80
C LEU A 166 24.33 25.77 -3.06
N GLU A 167 25.12 24.70 -3.18
CA GLU A 167 26.57 24.79 -3.40
C GLU A 167 27.06 23.68 -4.33
N GLU A 168 27.75 24.06 -5.41
CA GLU A 168 28.45 23.14 -6.32
C GLU A 168 29.58 22.43 -5.56
N GLY A 169 29.31 21.23 -5.05
CA GLY A 169 30.30 20.36 -4.38
C GLY A 169 29.90 19.88 -2.98
N SER A 170 29.00 20.58 -2.29
CA SER A 170 28.55 20.24 -0.92
C SER A 170 27.48 19.12 -0.91
N GLY A 171 26.86 18.87 -2.08
CA GLY A 171 25.74 17.94 -2.18
C GLY A 171 24.51 18.41 -1.39
N ASN A 172 24.44 19.68 -1.01
CA ASN A 172 23.30 20.26 -0.30
C ASN A 172 22.36 20.98 -1.28
N GLY A 173 21.07 20.77 -1.11
CA GLY A 173 20.03 21.37 -1.94
C GLY A 173 18.85 21.82 -1.10
N ALA A 174 17.93 22.53 -1.71
CA ALA A 174 16.64 22.84 -1.14
C ALA A 174 15.55 22.60 -2.18
N ALA A 175 14.45 22.00 -1.74
CA ALA A 175 13.23 21.91 -2.53
C ALA A 175 12.24 22.99 -2.05
N GLN A 176 11.78 23.82 -2.97
CA GLN A 176 10.96 24.99 -2.68
C GLN A 176 9.68 24.96 -3.52
N ALA A 177 8.60 25.46 -2.92
CA ALA A 177 7.33 25.69 -3.59
C ALA A 177 6.68 26.91 -2.93
N ASN A 178 5.84 27.64 -3.67
CA ASN A 178 5.25 28.87 -3.17
C ASN A 178 4.06 28.57 -2.24
N ARG A 179 2.99 27.98 -2.81
CA ARG A 179 1.76 27.67 -2.09
C ARG A 179 1.38 26.21 -2.20
N VAL A 180 0.58 25.74 -1.25
CA VAL A 180 0.04 24.38 -1.24
C VAL A 180 -0.81 24.07 -2.48
N ASN A 181 -1.59 25.05 -2.97
CA ASN A 181 -2.39 24.90 -4.18
C ASN A 181 -1.57 24.75 -5.47
N ASP A 182 -0.30 25.16 -5.47
CA ASP A 182 0.60 24.97 -6.62
C ASP A 182 1.14 23.53 -6.71
N LEU A 183 0.98 22.74 -5.64
CA LEU A 183 1.45 21.37 -5.58
C LEU A 183 0.53 20.40 -6.34
N ILE A 184 1.13 19.34 -6.87
CA ILE A 184 0.44 18.31 -7.62
C ILE A 184 0.31 17.05 -6.75
N GLY A 185 -0.90 16.79 -6.25
CA GLY A 185 -1.22 15.60 -5.45
C GLY A 185 -1.45 14.32 -6.27
N SER A 186 -0.78 14.10 -7.41
CA SER A 186 -1.08 12.91 -8.23
C SER A 186 -0.22 11.69 -7.86
N TRP A 187 -0.78 10.49 -8.00
CA TRP A 187 -0.04 9.22 -7.88
C TRP A 187 -0.44 8.25 -8.98
N ASN A 188 0.37 7.21 -9.18
CA ASN A 188 0.08 6.16 -10.15
C ASN A 188 -0.91 5.14 -9.54
N THR A 189 -2.15 5.17 -9.99
CA THR A 189 -3.24 4.28 -9.57
C THR A 189 -3.09 2.84 -10.06
N GLU A 190 -2.33 2.61 -11.14
CA GLU A 190 -2.01 1.26 -11.63
C GLU A 190 -1.03 0.54 -10.71
N LYS A 191 -0.18 1.28 -10.00
CA LYS A 191 0.78 0.72 -9.04
C LYS A 191 0.18 0.58 -7.64
N ILE A 192 -0.62 1.56 -7.24
CA ILE A 192 -1.11 1.69 -5.87
C ILE A 192 -2.60 1.99 -5.87
N GLN A 193 -3.36 1.12 -5.23
CA GLN A 193 -4.80 1.24 -5.08
C GLN A 193 -5.17 1.30 -3.59
N PRO A 194 -5.70 2.43 -3.08
CA PRO A 194 -6.27 2.44 -1.73
C PRO A 194 -7.47 1.49 -1.69
N LEU A 195 -7.50 0.62 -0.68
CA LEU A 195 -8.57 -0.35 -0.53
C LEU A 195 -9.75 0.30 0.17
N GLN A 196 -10.88 0.37 -0.52
CA GLN A 196 -12.15 0.77 0.07
C GLN A 196 -12.86 -0.48 0.59
N ILE A 197 -13.15 -0.51 1.88
CA ILE A 197 -13.79 -1.68 2.52
C ILE A 197 -15.15 -1.97 1.86
N GLY A 198 -15.92 -0.93 1.52
CA GLY A 198 -17.20 -1.07 0.83
C GLY A 198 -17.09 -1.82 -0.49
N SER A 199 -16.16 -1.43 -1.37
CA SER A 199 -15.96 -2.11 -2.65
C SER A 199 -15.50 -3.56 -2.47
N LEU A 200 -14.66 -3.83 -1.47
CA LEU A 200 -14.21 -5.18 -1.17
C LEU A 200 -15.36 -6.08 -0.70
N LEU A 201 -16.28 -5.55 0.13
CA LEU A 201 -17.47 -6.28 0.57
C LEU A 201 -18.39 -6.58 -0.61
N ASP A 202 -18.57 -5.64 -1.53
CA ASP A 202 -19.35 -5.86 -2.75
C ASP A 202 -18.74 -6.93 -3.64
N GLN A 203 -17.42 -6.86 -3.88
CA GLN A 203 -16.70 -7.87 -4.65
C GLN A 203 -16.78 -9.25 -3.98
N LEU A 204 -16.65 -9.31 -2.65
CA LEU A 204 -16.76 -10.56 -1.90
C LEU A 204 -18.17 -11.16 -2.04
N ARG A 205 -19.21 -10.34 -1.91
CA ARG A 205 -20.61 -10.75 -2.09
C ARG A 205 -20.88 -11.27 -3.50
N GLU A 206 -20.35 -10.59 -4.51
CA GLU A 206 -20.45 -11.04 -5.90
C GLU A 206 -19.76 -12.40 -6.07
N HIS A 207 -18.54 -12.54 -5.56
CA HIS A 207 -17.75 -13.76 -5.66
C HIS A 207 -18.40 -14.94 -4.91
N GLU A 208 -19.03 -14.68 -3.76
CA GLU A 208 -19.82 -15.68 -3.04
C GLU A 208 -21.01 -16.15 -3.88
N SER A 209 -21.74 -15.21 -4.50
CA SER A 209 -22.87 -15.55 -5.38
C SER A 209 -22.44 -16.39 -6.59
N LEU A 210 -21.27 -16.10 -7.16
CA LEU A 210 -20.70 -16.87 -8.27
C LEU A 210 -20.29 -18.27 -7.81
N ASN A 211 -19.63 -18.37 -6.65
CA ASN A 211 -19.24 -19.66 -6.07
C ASN A 211 -20.46 -20.55 -5.80
N GLN A 212 -21.56 -20.00 -5.26
CA GLN A 212 -22.80 -20.75 -5.05
C GLN A 212 -23.39 -21.25 -6.37
N LYS A 213 -23.40 -20.42 -7.42
CA LYS A 213 -23.86 -20.82 -8.76
C LYS A 213 -23.00 -21.94 -9.35
N GLN A 214 -21.67 -21.83 -9.23
CA GLN A 214 -20.74 -22.86 -9.68
C GLN A 214 -20.94 -24.18 -8.92
N ALA A 215 -21.11 -24.12 -7.59
CA ALA A 215 -21.40 -25.31 -6.78
C ALA A 215 -22.72 -25.98 -7.19
N ALA A 216 -23.78 -25.19 -7.46
CA ALA A 216 -25.05 -25.72 -7.94
C ALA A 216 -24.92 -26.38 -9.33
N GLN A 217 -24.12 -25.81 -10.23
CA GLN A 217 -23.81 -26.41 -11.53
C GLN A 217 -23.02 -27.72 -11.38
N MET A 218 -22.01 -27.75 -10.50
CA MET A 218 -21.24 -28.96 -10.20
C MET A 218 -22.15 -30.08 -9.68
N ASN A 219 -23.05 -29.77 -8.75
CA ASN A 219 -24.02 -30.73 -8.22
C ASN A 219 -24.96 -31.26 -9.32
N LYS A 220 -25.43 -30.40 -10.24
CA LYS A 220 -26.25 -30.82 -11.38
C LYS A 220 -25.48 -31.78 -12.30
N LEU A 221 -24.25 -31.45 -12.66
CA LEU A 221 -23.41 -32.29 -13.51
C LEU A 221 -23.10 -33.63 -12.84
N GLN A 222 -22.80 -33.64 -11.54
CA GLN A 222 -22.60 -34.86 -10.76
C GLN A 222 -23.85 -35.74 -10.74
N ASN A 223 -25.03 -35.15 -10.56
CA ASN A 223 -26.30 -35.88 -10.60
C ASN A 223 -26.57 -36.48 -11.98
N LEU A 224 -26.27 -35.76 -13.06
CA LEU A 224 -26.38 -36.30 -14.43
C LEU A 224 -25.44 -37.48 -14.63
N ILE A 225 -24.17 -37.35 -14.24
CA ILE A 225 -23.20 -38.45 -14.32
C ILE A 225 -23.68 -39.66 -13.52
N ALA A 226 -24.19 -39.45 -12.30
CA ALA A 226 -24.73 -40.52 -11.48
C ALA A 226 -25.95 -41.21 -12.13
N SER A 227 -26.85 -40.43 -12.77
CA SER A 227 -27.97 -40.99 -13.52
C SER A 227 -27.51 -41.80 -14.73
N TYR A 228 -26.57 -41.29 -15.53
CA TYR A 228 -26.03 -42.00 -16.69
C TYR A 228 -25.35 -43.30 -16.27
N LYS A 229 -24.56 -43.27 -15.19
CA LYS A 229 -23.92 -44.47 -14.63
C LYS A 229 -24.95 -45.50 -14.16
N ARG A 230 -26.05 -45.06 -13.54
CA ARG A 230 -27.14 -45.95 -13.12
C ARG A 230 -27.83 -46.60 -14.32
N THR A 231 -28.14 -45.82 -15.36
CA THR A 231 -28.75 -46.32 -16.59
C THR A 231 -27.83 -47.30 -17.31
N ASP A 232 -26.52 -47.01 -17.39
CA ASP A 232 -25.54 -47.90 -17.99
C ASP A 232 -25.45 -49.24 -17.25
N ILE A 233 -25.42 -49.23 -15.90
CA ILE A 233 -25.47 -50.45 -15.09
C ILE A 233 -26.77 -51.24 -15.37
N GLY A 234 -27.92 -50.56 -15.46
CA GLY A 234 -29.20 -51.19 -15.78
C GLY A 234 -29.20 -51.85 -17.17
N ASN A 235 -28.68 -51.16 -18.18
CA ASN A 235 -28.56 -51.69 -19.54
C ASN A 235 -27.63 -52.90 -19.60
N ARG A 236 -26.48 -52.85 -18.92
CA ARG A 236 -25.53 -53.99 -18.84
C ARG A 236 -26.15 -55.19 -18.15
N PHE A 237 -26.96 -54.97 -17.11
CA PHE A 237 -27.71 -56.03 -16.46
C PHE A 237 -28.76 -56.66 -17.39
N ALA A 238 -29.53 -55.85 -18.12
CA ALA A 238 -30.53 -56.33 -19.08
C ALA A 238 -29.89 -57.13 -20.23
N ILE A 239 -28.78 -56.64 -20.79
CA ILE A 239 -28.00 -57.37 -21.80
C ILE A 239 -27.53 -58.72 -21.26
N GLY A 240 -27.01 -58.75 -20.02
CA GLY A 240 -26.62 -60.00 -19.36
C GLY A 240 -27.78 -61.00 -19.21
N CYS A 241 -28.97 -60.51 -18.80
CA CYS A 241 -30.16 -61.35 -18.66
C CYS A 241 -30.62 -61.92 -20.02
N LEU A 242 -30.61 -61.10 -21.08
CA LEU A 242 -30.94 -61.54 -22.44
C LEU A 242 -29.96 -62.61 -22.96
N ILE A 243 -28.67 -62.46 -22.68
CA ILE A 243 -27.65 -63.45 -23.06
C ILE A 243 -27.92 -64.79 -22.38
N VAL A 244 -28.14 -64.78 -21.06
CA VAL A 244 -28.43 -66.01 -20.28
C VAL A 244 -29.73 -66.67 -20.76
N PHE A 245 -30.78 -65.88 -21.01
CA PHE A 245 -32.06 -66.37 -21.53
C PHE A 245 -31.91 -67.00 -22.92
N SER A 246 -31.16 -66.37 -23.82
CA SER A 246 -30.91 -66.87 -25.18
C SER A 246 -30.15 -68.21 -25.16
N ILE A 247 -29.14 -68.33 -24.29
CA ILE A 247 -28.40 -69.59 -24.09
C ILE A 247 -29.33 -70.69 -23.56
N PHE A 248 -30.17 -70.37 -22.58
CA PHE A 248 -31.14 -71.32 -22.03
C PHE A 248 -32.13 -71.82 -23.10
N GLN A 249 -32.69 -70.91 -23.91
CA GLN A 249 -33.59 -71.27 -25.01
C GLN A 249 -32.91 -72.17 -26.05
N ALA A 250 -31.66 -71.86 -26.42
CA ALA A 250 -30.89 -72.69 -27.35
C ALA A 250 -30.65 -74.10 -26.81
N LEU A 251 -30.31 -74.24 -25.53
CA LEU A 251 -30.16 -75.54 -24.86
C LEU A 251 -31.48 -76.31 -24.79
N MET A 252 -32.59 -75.63 -24.51
CA MET A 252 -33.93 -76.23 -24.46
C MET A 252 -34.35 -76.77 -25.83
N LEU A 253 -34.16 -75.98 -26.90
CA LEU A 253 -34.43 -76.41 -28.27
C LEU A 253 -33.56 -77.61 -28.68
N LEU A 254 -32.27 -77.59 -28.36
CA LEU A 254 -31.38 -78.71 -28.63
C LEU A 254 -31.83 -79.98 -27.90
N TRP A 255 -32.27 -79.86 -26.64
CA TRP A 255 -32.81 -80.98 -25.87
C TRP A 255 -34.10 -81.55 -26.47
N VAL A 256 -34.99 -80.68 -26.97
CA VAL A 256 -36.23 -81.11 -27.65
C VAL A 256 -35.94 -81.80 -28.98
N VAL A 257 -34.98 -81.32 -29.77
CA VAL A 257 -34.64 -81.93 -31.07
C VAL A 257 -33.87 -83.25 -30.93
N LEU A 258 -33.05 -83.41 -29.89
CA LEU A 258 -32.32 -84.65 -29.63
C LEU A 258 -33.17 -85.75 -28.97
N ARG A 259 -34.40 -85.45 -28.55
CA ARG A 259 -35.32 -86.40 -27.93
C ARG A 259 -36.33 -86.96 -28.92
#